data_AF-A0A3D3YT40-F1
#
_entry.id   AF-A0A3D3YT40-F1
#
_cell.length_a   1.000
_cell.length_b   1.000
_cell.length_c   1.000
_cell.angle_alpha   90.00
_cell.angle_beta   90.00
_cell.angle_gamma   90.00
#
_symmetry.space_group_name_H-M   'P 1'
#
loop_
_entity.id
_entity.type
_entity.pdbx_description
1 polymer ?
#
loop_
_entity_poly.entity_id
_entity_poly.type
_entity_poly.pdbx_seq_one_letter_code
_entity_poly.pdbx_strand_id
1 'polypeptide(L)'
;VTAKEALLEYLHDHGGMDRLTRPLLRSDTVEQVLAAAPGFRDLMACGKLYEVTVLRRRRASERPVYDLVVVDGPPTGQIAGFLSAPQAVAQLVRGGRVRRQAESIDAFLRTRAHVLLVATAEEMSVAETAEAAA
;
A
#
# COMPACT_ATOMS: atom_id res chain seq x y z
N VAL A 1 7.58 7.31 5.47
CA VAL A 1 8.11 5.95 5.26
C VAL A 1 8.25 5.74 3.77
N THR A 2 9.45 5.49 3.27
CA THR A 2 9.70 5.21 1.85
C THR A 2 9.27 3.78 1.51
N ALA A 3 9.08 3.46 0.22
CA ALA A 3 8.73 2.11 -0.22
C ALA A 3 9.73 1.05 0.27
N LYS A 4 11.02 1.40 0.24
CA LYS A 4 12.12 0.57 0.74
C LYS A 4 11.99 0.31 2.24
N GLU A 5 11.79 1.37 3.03
CA GLU A 5 11.60 1.25 4.48
C GLU A 5 10.39 0.39 4.82
N ALA A 6 9.27 0.59 4.12
CA ALA A 6 8.05 -0.20 4.31
C ALA A 6 8.28 -1.68 3.97
N LEU A 7 9.00 -1.98 2.88
CA LEU A 7 9.31 -3.37 2.49
C LEU A 7 10.17 -4.05 3.56
N LEU A 8 11.15 -3.34 4.09
CA LEU A 8 12.04 -3.87 5.12
C LEU A 8 11.29 -4.10 6.45
N GLU A 9 10.43 -3.16 6.86
CA GLU A 9 9.54 -3.32 8.02
C GLU A 9 8.63 -4.55 7.82
N TYR A 10 8.01 -4.70 6.65
CA TYR A 10 7.19 -5.87 6.33
C TYR A 10 7.97 -7.20 6.40
N LEU A 11 9.17 -7.25 5.82
CA LEU A 11 10.00 -8.45 5.86
C LEU A 11 10.45 -8.81 7.29
N HIS A 12 10.71 -7.81 8.12
CA HIS A 12 11.04 -8.02 9.53
C HIS A 12 9.83 -8.57 10.30
N ASP A 13 8.69 -7.88 10.23
CA ASP A 13 7.51 -8.18 11.04
C ASP A 13 6.78 -9.45 10.58
N HIS A 14 6.81 -9.75 9.28
CA HIS A 14 5.99 -10.82 8.69
C HIS A 14 6.81 -11.90 7.97
N GLY A 15 8.06 -11.64 7.59
CA GLY A 15 8.89 -12.60 6.84
C GLY A 15 9.47 -13.75 7.67
N GLY A 16 9.49 -13.64 9.01
CA GLY A 16 10.15 -14.64 9.87
C GLY A 16 11.68 -14.66 9.71
N MET A 17 12.27 -13.55 9.24
CA MET A 17 13.67 -13.46 8.78
C MET A 17 14.50 -12.49 9.62
N ASP A 18 14.36 -12.51 10.95
CA ASP A 18 15.10 -11.63 11.89
C ASP A 18 16.63 -11.60 11.71
N ARG A 19 17.21 -12.64 11.08
CA ARG A 19 18.65 -12.74 10.82
C ARG A 19 19.09 -12.30 9.41
N LEU A 20 18.16 -12.09 8.48
CA LEU A 20 18.43 -11.81 7.05
C LEU A 20 18.01 -10.40 6.60
N THR A 21 17.41 -9.58 7.46
CA THR A 21 17.02 -8.20 7.14
C THR A 21 18.20 -7.24 7.05
N ARG A 22 19.25 -7.43 7.87
CA ARG A 22 20.45 -6.55 7.90
C ARG A 22 21.31 -6.58 6.63
N PRO A 23 21.53 -7.72 5.95
CA PRO A 23 22.22 -7.74 4.66
C PRO A 23 21.38 -7.15 3.51
N LEU A 24 20.06 -7.39 3.50
CA LEU A 24 19.14 -6.86 2.47
C LEU A 24 19.02 -5.32 2.52
N LEU A 25 19.16 -4.72 3.71
CA LEU A 25 19.28 -3.27 3.91
C LEU A 25 20.42 -2.63 3.10
N ARG A 26 21.47 -3.39 2.77
CA ARG A 26 22.70 -2.90 2.13
C ARG A 26 22.83 -3.26 0.65
N SER A 27 21.89 -3.99 0.06
CA SER A 27 22.02 -4.41 -1.34
C SER A 27 21.09 -3.61 -2.27
N ASP A 28 21.65 -3.14 -3.39
CA ASP A 28 20.91 -2.48 -4.49
C ASP A 28 19.90 -3.44 -5.17
N THR A 29 19.97 -4.73 -4.85
CA THR A 29 19.05 -5.76 -5.34
C THR A 29 17.61 -5.51 -4.93
N VAL A 30 17.37 -4.90 -3.76
CA VAL A 30 16.01 -4.54 -3.32
C VAL A 30 15.41 -3.48 -4.24
N GLU A 31 16.17 -2.45 -4.59
CA GLU A 31 15.73 -1.42 -5.54
C GLU A 31 15.49 -2.00 -6.94
N GLN A 32 16.29 -2.99 -7.36
CA GLN A 32 16.08 -3.68 -8.64
C GLN A 32 14.80 -4.52 -8.66
N VAL A 33 14.48 -5.21 -7.55
CA VAL A 33 13.22 -5.95 -7.41
C VAL A 33 12.02 -4.99 -7.36
N LEU A 34 12.15 -3.87 -6.63
CA LEU A 34 11.16 -2.79 -6.59
C LEU A 34 10.93 -2.16 -7.98
N ALA A 35 12.00 -1.96 -8.75
CA ALA A 35 11.94 -1.40 -10.11
C ALA A 35 11.35 -2.39 -11.13
N ALA A 36 11.54 -3.70 -10.91
CA ALA A 36 11.04 -4.75 -11.80
C ALA A 36 9.55 -5.08 -11.60
N ALA A 37 8.93 -4.61 -10.52
CA ALA A 37 7.53 -4.86 -10.20
C ALA A 37 6.72 -3.54 -10.21
N PRO A 38 6.09 -3.18 -11.34
CA PRO A 38 5.18 -2.04 -11.42
C PRO A 38 4.13 -2.10 -10.31
N GLY A 39 3.88 -0.98 -9.64
CA GLY A 39 2.93 -0.89 -8.53
C GLY A 39 3.43 -1.45 -7.19
N PHE A 40 4.66 -1.97 -7.09
CA PHE A 40 5.15 -2.47 -5.80
C PHE A 40 5.32 -1.36 -4.76
N ARG A 41 5.77 -0.17 -5.20
CA ARG A 41 5.80 1.03 -4.34
C ARG A 41 4.43 1.33 -3.74
N ASP A 42 3.40 1.26 -4.56
CA ASP A 42 2.02 1.54 -4.16
C ASP A 42 1.44 0.43 -3.29
N LEU A 43 1.75 -0.83 -3.58
CA LEU A 43 1.45 -1.97 -2.71
C LEU A 43 2.04 -1.75 -1.31
N MET A 44 3.30 -1.31 -1.22
CA MET A 44 3.94 -1.09 0.09
C MET A 44 3.28 0.03 0.88
N ALA A 45 2.92 1.14 0.21
CA ALA A 45 2.15 2.21 0.82
C ALA A 45 0.77 1.72 1.30
N CYS A 46 0.03 1.00 0.46
CA CYS A 46 -1.25 0.39 0.81
C CYS A 46 -1.12 -0.62 1.97
N GLY A 47 -0.05 -1.41 1.97
CA GLY A 47 0.27 -2.34 3.05
C GLY A 47 0.51 -1.62 4.37
N LYS A 48 1.13 -0.44 4.34
CA LYS A 48 1.28 0.38 5.55
C LYS A 48 -0.05 0.94 6.04
N LEU A 49 -0.93 1.36 5.14
CA LEU A 49 -2.29 1.79 5.52
C LEU A 49 -3.08 0.64 6.17
N TYR A 50 -3.00 -0.56 5.58
CA TYR A 50 -3.60 -1.77 6.14
C TYR A 50 -3.03 -2.10 7.52
N GLU A 51 -1.72 -2.00 7.70
CA GLU A 51 -1.06 -2.24 8.99
C GLU A 51 -1.56 -1.28 10.07
N VAL A 52 -1.53 0.02 9.80
CA VAL A 52 -1.93 1.06 10.74
C VAL A 52 -3.43 0.98 11.11
N THR A 53 -4.29 0.54 10.19
CA THR A 53 -5.75 0.51 10.39
C THR A 53 -6.29 -0.83 10.89
N VAL A 54 -5.69 -1.94 10.48
CA VAL A 54 -6.21 -3.30 10.74
C VAL A 54 -5.35 -4.05 11.74
N LEU A 55 -4.02 -3.99 11.59
CA LEU A 55 -3.07 -4.82 12.34
C LEU A 55 -2.57 -4.15 13.63
N ARG A 56 -2.43 -2.82 13.66
CA ARG A 56 -2.10 -2.07 14.88
C ARG A 56 -3.27 -2.12 15.86
N ARG A 57 -3.24 -3.14 16.70
CA ARG A 57 -4.09 -3.29 17.88
C ARG A 57 -3.19 -3.62 19.07
N ARG A 58 -3.51 -3.05 20.23
CA ARG A 58 -2.79 -3.36 21.47
C ARG A 58 -3.02 -4.82 21.92
N ARG A 59 -4.19 -5.40 21.61
CA ARG A 59 -4.50 -6.84 21.65
C ARG A 59 -5.48 -7.23 20.55
N ALA A 60 -5.56 -8.51 20.17
CA ALA A 60 -6.42 -8.98 19.07
C ALA A 60 -7.92 -8.63 19.23
N SER A 61 -8.39 -8.53 20.47
CA SER A 61 -9.77 -8.16 20.86
C SER A 61 -9.98 -6.67 21.13
N GLU A 62 -8.93 -5.86 21.09
CA GLU A 62 -9.02 -4.43 21.36
C GLU A 62 -9.35 -3.63 20.10
N ARG A 63 -9.90 -2.43 20.31
CA ARG A 63 -10.22 -1.50 19.22
C ARG A 63 -8.96 -1.13 18.43
N PRO A 64 -9.10 -0.76 17.14
CA PRO A 64 -7.98 -0.20 16.37
C PRO A 64 -7.30 0.94 17.15
N VAL A 65 -5.98 1.09 16.99
CA VAL A 65 -5.23 2.16 17.67
C VAL A 65 -5.71 3.55 17.23
N TYR A 66 -6.21 3.67 16.00
CA TYR A 66 -6.75 4.89 15.43
C TYR A 66 -8.20 4.69 15.02
N ASP A 67 -9.08 5.64 15.37
CA ASP A 67 -10.48 5.62 14.96
C ASP A 67 -10.66 6.00 13.48
N LEU A 68 -9.80 6.89 12.97
CA LEU A 68 -9.76 7.35 11.59
C LEU A 68 -8.31 7.57 11.15
N VAL A 69 -7.99 7.18 9.92
CA VAL A 69 -6.70 7.46 9.27
C VAL A 69 -6.97 8.28 8.02
N VAL A 70 -6.39 9.48 7.98
CA VAL A 70 -6.41 10.37 6.81
C VAL A 70 -5.04 10.31 6.15
N VAL A 71 -5.04 10.18 4.82
CA VAL A 71 -3.83 9.99 4.02
C VAL A 71 -3.80 11.08 2.97
N ASP A 72 -2.66 11.76 2.87
CA ASP A 72 -2.35 12.57 1.69
C ASP A 72 -2.04 11.61 0.53
N GLY A 73 -2.99 11.50 -0.39
CA GLY A 73 -2.98 10.50 -1.44
C GLY A 73 -2.15 10.92 -2.66
N PRO A 74 -1.88 9.98 -3.59
CA PRO A 74 -1.35 10.34 -4.89
C PRO A 74 -2.34 11.21 -5.68
N PRO A 75 -1.85 11.97 -6.68
CA PRO A 75 -2.71 12.83 -7.51
C PRO A 75 -3.74 12.02 -8.31
N THR A 76 -4.74 12.72 -8.84
CA THR A 76 -5.85 12.19 -9.68
C THR A 76 -5.36 11.24 -10.77
N GLY A 77 -4.30 11.58 -11.51
CA GLY A 77 -3.76 10.72 -12.56
C GLY A 77 -3.07 9.42 -12.09
N GLN A 78 -2.85 9.25 -10.78
CA GLN A 78 -2.16 8.08 -10.21
C GLN A 78 -3.01 7.30 -9.21
N ILE A 79 -4.12 7.87 -8.72
CA ILE A 79 -4.94 7.27 -7.65
C ILE A 79 -5.52 5.90 -8.03
N ALA A 80 -5.99 5.73 -9.27
CA ALA A 80 -6.52 4.45 -9.74
C ALA A 80 -5.44 3.35 -9.77
N GLY A 81 -4.24 3.68 -10.27
CA GLY A 81 -3.09 2.78 -10.26
C GLY A 81 -2.68 2.40 -8.84
N PHE A 82 -2.63 3.39 -7.94
CA PHE A 82 -2.29 3.18 -6.54
C PHE A 82 -3.26 2.22 -5.83
N LEU A 83 -4.57 2.45 -5.98
CA LEU A 83 -5.61 1.64 -5.33
C LEU A 83 -5.73 0.24 -5.92
N SER A 84 -5.39 0.04 -7.20
CA SER A 84 -5.41 -1.27 -7.87
C SER A 84 -4.10 -2.06 -7.73
N ALA A 85 -3.02 -1.42 -7.29
CA ALA A 85 -1.71 -2.05 -7.15
C ALA A 85 -1.70 -3.35 -6.32
N PRO A 86 -2.42 -3.46 -5.19
CA PRO A 86 -2.47 -4.71 -4.45
C PRO A 86 -3.03 -5.88 -5.28
N GLN A 87 -4.11 -5.64 -6.01
CA GLN A 87 -4.70 -6.65 -6.88
C GLN A 87 -3.76 -7.00 -8.05
N ALA A 88 -3.12 -6.01 -8.66
CA ALA A 88 -2.16 -6.23 -9.74
C ALA A 88 -1.00 -7.14 -9.28
N VAL A 89 -0.42 -6.88 -8.10
CA VAL A 89 0.65 -7.73 -7.56
C VAL A 89 0.14 -9.12 -7.18
N ALA A 90 -1.07 -9.23 -6.63
CA ALA A 90 -1.66 -10.54 -6.31
C ALA A 90 -1.79 -11.45 -7.55
N GLN A 91 -2.07 -10.87 -8.72
CA GLN A 91 -2.18 -11.61 -9.99
C GLN A 91 -0.82 -12.04 -10.55
N LEU A 92 0.25 -11.27 -10.29
CA LEU A 92 1.61 -11.59 -10.73
C LEU A 92 2.25 -12.72 -9.90
N VAL A 93 1.86 -12.86 -8.63
CA VAL A 93 2.44 -13.84 -7.70
C VAL A 93 1.62 -15.13 -7.71
N ARG A 94 2.26 -16.26 -8.04
CA ARG A 94 1.57 -17.57 -8.18
C ARG A 94 0.85 -18.05 -6.90
N GLY A 95 1.31 -17.68 -5.72
CA GLY A 95 0.71 -18.09 -4.45
C GLY A 95 1.52 -17.71 -3.21
N GLY A 96 1.08 -18.18 -2.04
CA GLY A 96 1.81 -18.01 -0.78
C GLY A 96 1.34 -16.81 0.07
N ARG A 97 2.16 -16.42 1.05
CA ARG A 97 1.81 -15.37 2.03
C ARG A 97 1.70 -13.99 1.37
N VAL A 98 2.57 -13.67 0.42
CA VAL A 98 2.57 -12.38 -0.30
C VAL A 98 1.27 -12.18 -1.06
N ARG A 99 0.83 -13.18 -1.84
CA ARG A 99 -0.44 -13.11 -2.57
C ARG A 99 -1.64 -12.88 -1.64
N ARG A 100 -1.75 -13.68 -0.57
CA ARG A 100 -2.85 -13.55 0.41
C ARG A 100 -2.85 -12.19 1.11
N GLN A 101 -1.68 -11.64 1.41
CA GLN A 101 -1.55 -10.31 1.98
C GLN A 101 -2.04 -9.25 0.99
N ALA A 102 -1.61 -9.31 -0.27
CA ALA A 102 -2.03 -8.38 -1.31
C ALA A 102 -3.56 -8.44 -1.54
N GLU A 103 -4.15 -9.64 -1.56
CA GLU A 103 -5.61 -9.84 -1.62
C GLU A 103 -6.33 -9.25 -0.40
N SER A 104 -5.75 -9.37 0.80
CA SER A 104 -6.32 -8.80 2.03
C SER A 104 -6.29 -7.27 2.03
N ILE A 105 -5.21 -6.68 1.50
CA ILE A 105 -5.06 -5.22 1.35
C ILE A 105 -6.08 -4.71 0.32
N ASP A 106 -6.21 -5.36 -0.84
CA ASP A 106 -7.21 -5.00 -1.85
C ASP A 106 -8.63 -5.02 -1.27
N ALA A 107 -9.00 -6.10 -0.58
CA ALA A 107 -10.31 -6.22 0.06
C ALA A 107 -10.55 -5.14 1.11
N PHE A 108 -9.53 -4.77 1.89
CA PHE A 108 -9.61 -3.67 2.85
C PHE A 108 -9.87 -2.33 2.16
N LEU A 109 -9.11 -1.99 1.11
CA LEU A 109 -9.28 -0.74 0.39
C LEU A 109 -10.70 -0.64 -0.21
N ARG A 110 -11.21 -1.72 -0.78
CA ARG A 110 -12.55 -1.76 -1.39
C ARG A 110 -13.71 -1.64 -0.40
N THR A 111 -13.51 -2.05 0.84
CA THR A 111 -14.61 -2.16 1.83
C THR A 111 -14.55 -1.10 2.93
N ARG A 112 -13.38 -0.56 3.23
CA ARG A 112 -13.15 0.32 4.39
C ARG A 112 -12.43 1.63 4.08
N ALA A 113 -11.98 1.84 2.85
CA ALA A 113 -11.39 3.11 2.43
C ALA A 113 -12.40 3.94 1.63
N HIS A 114 -12.29 5.26 1.77
CA HIS A 114 -13.03 6.24 0.98
C HIS A 114 -12.03 7.23 0.37
N VAL A 115 -12.28 7.63 -0.87
CA VAL A 115 -11.45 8.60 -1.59
C VAL A 115 -12.16 9.94 -1.62
N LEU A 116 -11.47 10.99 -1.21
CA LEU A 116 -11.93 12.36 -1.38
C LEU A 116 -11.07 13.02 -2.46
N LEU A 117 -11.68 13.32 -3.59
CA LEU A 117 -11.03 14.06 -4.67
C LEU A 117 -11.25 15.55 -4.45
N VAL A 118 -10.17 16.34 -4.60
CA VAL A 118 -10.17 17.78 -4.33
C VAL A 118 -9.82 18.52 -5.61
N ALA A 119 -10.62 19.52 -5.97
CA ALA A 119 -10.41 20.35 -7.14
C ALA A 119 -10.54 21.84 -6.79
N THR A 120 -9.71 22.67 -7.43
CA THR A 120 -9.90 24.14 -7.47
C THR A 120 -10.88 24.50 -8.59
N ALA A 121 -11.33 25.76 -8.63
CA ALA A 121 -12.21 26.28 -9.68
C ALA A 121 -11.45 26.58 -10.99
N GLU A 122 -10.67 25.61 -11.45
CA GLU A 122 -9.90 25.66 -12.69
C GLU A 122 -10.35 24.52 -13.61
N GLU A 123 -10.42 24.79 -14.92
CA GLU A 123 -10.94 23.84 -15.92
C GLU A 123 -10.20 22.49 -15.85
N MET A 124 -8.87 22.52 -15.81
CA MET A 124 -8.03 21.32 -15.78
C MET A 124 -8.22 20.52 -14.49
N SER A 125 -8.24 21.18 -13.33
CA SER A 125 -8.45 20.50 -12.04
C SER A 125 -9.82 19.83 -11.95
N VAL A 126 -10.87 20.47 -12.48
CA VAL A 126 -12.21 19.88 -12.54
C VAL A 126 -12.24 18.68 -13.49
N ALA A 127 -11.65 18.80 -14.67
CA ALA A 127 -11.60 17.73 -15.66
C ALA A 127 -10.88 16.48 -15.11
N GLU A 128 -9.69 16.65 -14.52
CA GLU A 128 -8.92 15.56 -13.92
C GLU A 128 -9.67 14.90 -12.75
N THR A 129 -10.34 15.71 -11.93
CA THR A 129 -11.13 15.19 -10.80
C THR A 129 -12.34 14.38 -11.29
N ALA A 130 -13.03 14.85 -12.32
CA ALA A 130 -14.15 14.14 -12.91
C ALA A 130 -13.72 12.83 -13.59
N GLU A 131 -12.59 12.83 -14.30
CA GLU A 131 -12.02 11.63 -14.90
C GLU A 131 -11.60 10.61 -13.83
N ALA A 132 -10.94 11.04 -12.76
CA ALA A 132 -10.55 10.16 -11.66
C ALA A 132 -11.74 9.58 -10.87
N ALA A 133 -12.92 10.21 -10.93
CA ALA A 133 -14.13 9.75 -10.27
C ALA A 133 -14.93 8.71 -11.08
N ALA A 134 -14.67 8.61 -12.39
CA ALA A 134 -15.38 7.74 -13.32
C ALA A 134 -14.86 6.28 -13.28
#